data_AF-A0A803P967-F1
#
_entry.id   AF-A0A803P967-F1
#
_cell.length_a   1.000
_cell.length_b   1.000
_cell.length_c   1.000
_cell.angle_alpha   90.00
_cell.angle_beta   90.00
_cell.angle_gamma   90.00
#
_symmetry.space_group_name_H-M   'P 1'
#
loop_
_entity.id
_entity.type
_entity.pdbx_description
1 polymer ?
#
loop_
_entity_poly.entity_id
_entity_poly.type
_entity_poly.pdbx_seq_one_letter_code
_entity_poly.pdbx_strand_id
1 'polypeptide(L)'
;MVTDTGDSPKEVVCVPLNSFAYFFSLLHFLTLQSPADLNPNPFPLPLQSMASHNHLDDDDDFGGDFPGPQTTRRSGSKRNFGDLEDDEDDFFGSKKANSTVEETAPGVATGMILALRESLQTCKDTLATYQTELEAAKTEIQKWHSSFQNESFIPMGTTPEPRQVINYLQTLKNSEESLREQLEKAKKKEGAFIVTFAKREQEIAELKSAVRDLKSQLKPPSMQARRLLLDPAIHEEFTRLKNLVEEKDKKVKELQDNIAAVQFTPQSKMGKMLMAKCRTLQEENEEIGNQAAEGKMHELAMKLALQKSQNAELRSQFEGLYTQMDGLSNDVERSNEMVVVLEEKLEEKDVEIQRLKQELLLQQKSSIEEKTTDSPTSNKKTSTEMSPGQDDN
;
A
#
# COMPACT_ATOMS: atom_id res chain seq x y z
N MET A 1 -27.39 30.87 -74.17
CA MET A 1 -26.11 30.92 -73.46
C MET A 1 -26.43 31.20 -72.01
N VAL A 2 -26.22 30.22 -71.15
CA VAL A 2 -26.63 30.20 -69.74
C VAL A 2 -25.55 30.89 -68.92
N THR A 3 -25.91 31.94 -68.18
CA THR A 3 -25.05 32.58 -67.17
C THR A 3 -25.38 31.95 -65.82
N ASP A 4 -24.39 31.23 -65.29
CA ASP A 4 -24.36 30.68 -63.94
C ASP A 4 -24.07 31.82 -62.95
N THR A 5 -24.95 32.02 -61.97
CA THR A 5 -24.78 32.97 -60.86
C THR A 5 -25.17 32.25 -59.58
N GLY A 6 -24.24 31.48 -59.05
CA GLY A 6 -24.29 30.97 -57.69
C GLY A 6 -23.41 31.83 -56.79
N ASP A 7 -24.00 32.83 -56.14
CA ASP A 7 -23.38 33.50 -54.99
C ASP A 7 -24.33 33.37 -53.80
N SER A 8 -23.88 32.68 -52.77
CA SER A 8 -24.63 32.42 -51.54
C SER A 8 -24.02 33.26 -50.43
N PRO A 9 -24.83 33.96 -49.61
CA PRO A 9 -24.30 34.89 -48.61
C PRO A 9 -23.67 34.09 -47.46
N LYS A 10 -22.39 34.36 -47.20
CA LYS A 10 -21.71 33.92 -45.98
C LYS A 10 -22.31 34.67 -44.78
N GLU A 11 -23.10 33.98 -43.97
CA GLU A 11 -23.54 34.46 -42.66
C GLU A 11 -22.31 34.72 -41.77
N VAL A 12 -22.02 35.99 -41.51
CA VAL A 12 -21.11 36.41 -40.43
C VAL A 12 -21.87 36.25 -39.13
N VAL A 13 -21.71 35.10 -38.48
CA VAL A 13 -22.22 34.85 -37.13
C VAL A 13 -21.43 35.74 -36.15
N CYS A 14 -22.00 36.90 -35.81
CA CYS A 14 -21.54 37.72 -34.70
C CYS A 14 -21.76 36.94 -33.39
N VAL A 15 -20.69 36.36 -32.83
CA VAL A 15 -20.74 35.76 -31.50
C VAL A 15 -20.85 36.90 -30.48
N PRO A 16 -21.88 36.92 -29.61
CA PRO A 16 -22.06 38.01 -28.66
C PRO A 16 -20.90 38.06 -27.66
N LEU A 17 -20.38 39.27 -27.44
CA LEU A 17 -19.29 39.63 -26.50
C LEU A 17 -19.48 39.07 -25.08
N ASN A 18 -20.70 38.65 -24.71
CA ASN A 18 -20.97 38.00 -23.43
C ASN A 18 -20.27 36.65 -23.25
N SER A 19 -19.98 35.88 -24.32
CA SER A 19 -19.28 34.60 -24.19
C SER A 19 -17.82 34.74 -23.74
N PHE A 20 -17.17 35.86 -24.03
CA PHE A 20 -15.78 36.12 -23.60
C PHE A 20 -15.68 36.39 -22.10
N ALA A 21 -16.67 37.07 -21.52
CA ALA A 21 -16.70 37.34 -20.08
C ALA A 21 -16.84 36.04 -19.25
N TYR A 22 -17.65 35.09 -19.72
CA TYR A 22 -17.79 33.78 -19.07
C TYR A 22 -16.51 32.94 -19.14
N PHE A 23 -15.77 33.00 -20.26
CA PHE A 23 -14.50 32.28 -20.41
C PHE A 23 -13.39 32.81 -19.50
N PHE A 24 -13.26 34.14 -19.36
CA PHE A 24 -12.31 34.75 -18.44
C PHE A 24 -12.63 34.44 -16.97
N SER A 25 -13.91 34.43 -16.61
CA SER A 25 -14.35 34.09 -15.25
C SER A 25 -14.07 32.62 -14.89
N LEU A 26 -14.19 31.71 -15.86
CA LEU A 26 -13.92 30.28 -15.65
C LEU A 26 -12.41 29.98 -15.51
N LEU A 27 -11.57 30.69 -16.26
CA LEU A 27 -10.11 30.56 -16.20
C LEU A 27 -9.53 31.11 -14.88
N HIS A 28 -10.15 32.15 -14.31
CA HIS A 28 -9.80 32.68 -12.99
C HIS A 28 -10.23 31.74 -11.84
N PHE A 29 -11.30 30.98 -12.02
CA PHE A 29 -11.78 30.02 -11.02
C PHE A 29 -10.91 28.75 -10.97
N LEU A 30 -10.36 28.33 -12.12
CA LEU A 30 -9.49 27.14 -12.22
C LEU A 30 -8.06 27.35 -11.68
N THR A 31 -7.64 28.59 -11.45
CA THR A 31 -6.28 28.92 -10.97
C THR A 31 -6.14 29.03 -9.45
N LEU A 32 -7.24 28.95 -8.69
CA LEU A 32 -7.25 29.18 -7.24
C LEU A 32 -7.45 27.94 -6.36
N GLN A 33 -7.62 26.74 -6.92
CA GLN A 33 -7.83 25.53 -6.10
C GLN A 33 -6.51 24.81 -5.79
N SER A 34 -5.81 25.22 -4.73
CA SER A 34 -4.74 24.44 -4.09
C SER A 34 -5.33 23.57 -2.97
N PRO A 35 -4.99 22.27 -2.86
CA PRO A 35 -5.51 21.41 -1.81
C PRO A 35 -4.60 21.44 -0.58
N ALA A 36 -5.06 22.05 0.51
CA ALA A 36 -4.42 21.97 1.82
C ALA A 36 -5.22 21.05 2.76
N ASP A 37 -4.53 20.00 3.21
CA ASP A 37 -4.57 19.37 4.53
C ASP A 37 -5.92 19.13 5.24
N LEU A 38 -6.35 17.87 5.26
CA LEU A 38 -7.15 17.31 6.36
C LEU A 38 -6.69 15.90 6.69
N ASN A 39 -5.73 15.81 7.62
CA ASN A 39 -5.49 14.64 8.46
C ASN A 39 -6.15 14.90 9.82
N PRO A 40 -6.97 13.97 10.33
CA PRO A 40 -6.91 13.73 11.76
C PRO A 40 -7.02 12.23 12.08
N ASN A 41 -5.90 11.62 12.45
CA ASN A 41 -5.89 10.60 13.49
C ASN A 41 -5.40 11.29 14.77
N PRO A 42 -6.13 11.15 15.89
CA PRO A 42 -5.59 10.28 16.92
C PRO A 42 -6.66 9.59 17.78
N PHE A 43 -6.37 8.39 18.29
CA PHE A 43 -6.44 8.00 19.71
C PHE A 43 -6.39 6.47 19.90
N PRO A 44 -6.00 5.97 21.08
CA PRO A 44 -5.01 4.91 21.21
C PRO A 44 -5.57 3.64 21.88
N LEU A 45 -4.76 2.59 21.84
CA LEU A 45 -4.92 1.41 22.67
C LEU A 45 -4.75 1.75 24.17
N PRO A 46 -5.45 1.03 25.06
CA PRO A 46 -4.94 0.75 26.39
C PRO A 46 -4.62 -0.75 26.53
N LEU A 47 -3.32 -1.04 26.71
CA LEU A 47 -2.88 -2.18 27.50
C LEU A 47 -3.01 -1.77 28.97
N GLN A 48 -3.81 -2.50 29.74
CA GLN A 48 -3.74 -2.47 31.20
C GLN A 48 -3.59 -3.90 31.73
N SER A 49 -2.38 -4.14 32.22
CA SER A 49 -2.06 -5.14 33.24
C SER A 49 -2.80 -4.83 34.54
N MET A 50 -3.32 -5.85 35.23
CA MET A 50 -3.11 -6.07 36.67
C MET A 50 -3.66 -7.45 37.08
N ALA A 51 -3.02 -7.97 38.12
CA ALA A 51 -3.04 -9.33 38.63
C ALA A 51 -4.13 -9.58 39.70
N SER A 52 -4.03 -10.77 40.32
CA SER A 52 -4.74 -11.34 41.48
C SER A 52 -6.01 -12.13 41.13
N HIS A 53 -6.38 -13.26 41.76
CA HIS A 53 -5.92 -13.92 42.99
C HIS A 53 -6.30 -15.43 42.94
N ASN A 54 -5.62 -16.20 43.78
CA ASN A 54 -5.68 -17.65 44.06
C ASN A 54 -7.06 -18.36 44.01
N HIS A 55 -7.08 -19.58 43.48
CA HIS A 55 -7.93 -20.67 44.00
C HIS A 55 -7.20 -22.00 43.79
N LEU A 56 -6.70 -22.55 44.90
CA LEU A 56 -6.36 -23.96 45.04
C LEU A 56 -7.69 -24.69 45.27
N ASP A 57 -7.93 -25.77 44.54
CA ASP A 57 -8.79 -26.84 45.03
C ASP A 57 -8.10 -28.17 44.71
N ASP A 58 -7.78 -28.84 45.81
CA ASP A 58 -7.38 -30.24 45.92
C ASP A 58 -8.61 -31.11 45.65
N ASP A 59 -8.47 -32.14 44.82
CA ASP A 59 -9.36 -33.31 44.85
C ASP A 59 -8.51 -34.57 44.70
N ASP A 60 -8.16 -35.14 45.85
CA ASP A 60 -7.68 -36.51 46.02
C ASP A 60 -8.84 -37.48 45.80
N ASP A 61 -8.86 -38.22 44.69
CA ASP A 61 -9.78 -39.34 44.48
C ASP A 61 -9.04 -40.69 44.56
N PHE A 62 -9.20 -41.36 45.71
CA PHE A 62 -8.68 -42.68 46.04
C PHE A 62 -9.75 -43.73 45.76
N GLY A 63 -9.75 -44.31 44.56
CA GLY A 63 -10.64 -45.39 44.16
C GLY A 63 -9.87 -46.61 43.66
N GLY A 64 -9.68 -47.59 44.54
CA GLY A 64 -9.21 -48.92 44.15
C GLY A 64 -10.32 -49.76 43.55
N ASP A 65 -9.97 -50.67 42.64
CA ASP A 65 -10.53 -52.01 42.59
C ASP A 65 -9.71 -52.92 41.64
N PHE A 66 -9.42 -54.13 42.14
CA PHE A 66 -8.94 -55.26 41.35
C PHE A 66 -10.11 -55.91 40.60
N PRO A 67 -9.87 -56.59 39.46
CA PRO A 67 -9.75 -58.04 39.57
C PRO A 67 -8.70 -58.65 38.62
N GLY A 68 -8.02 -59.71 39.08
CA GLY A 68 -7.47 -60.76 38.18
C GLY A 68 -8.61 -61.66 37.66
N PRO A 69 -8.38 -62.71 36.83
CA PRO A 69 -7.15 -63.50 36.75
C PRO A 69 -6.78 -64.04 35.33
N GLN A 70 -5.67 -64.80 35.28
CA GLN A 70 -5.41 -66.02 34.49
C GLN A 70 -4.14 -66.07 33.60
N THR A 71 -3.24 -66.95 34.06
CA THR A 71 -2.50 -68.00 33.33
C THR A 71 -1.65 -67.63 32.10
N THR A 72 -0.32 -67.85 32.18
CA THR A 72 0.38 -68.94 31.46
C THR A 72 1.90 -69.01 31.77
N ARG A 73 2.29 -70.15 32.36
CA ARG A 73 3.44 -71.06 32.13
C ARG A 73 4.82 -70.56 31.64
N ARG A 74 5.83 -71.20 32.30
CA ARG A 74 7.16 -71.69 31.84
C ARG A 74 8.28 -70.63 31.72
N SER A 75 9.56 -70.91 31.92
CA SER A 75 10.36 -72.07 32.36
C SER A 75 11.81 -71.58 32.49
N GLY A 76 12.59 -72.06 33.46
CA GLY A 76 14.05 -72.14 33.27
C GLY A 76 14.96 -71.85 34.47
N SER A 77 15.63 -72.92 34.92
CA SER A 77 17.06 -72.98 35.30
C SER A 77 17.44 -73.12 36.78
N LYS A 78 17.86 -74.36 37.11
CA LYS A 78 19.04 -74.79 37.92
C LYS A 78 19.00 -74.50 39.45
N ARG A 79 19.31 -75.43 40.37
CA ARG A 79 20.43 -76.40 40.42
C ARG A 79 20.19 -77.60 41.37
N ASN A 80 20.84 -78.71 41.00
CA ASN A 80 21.46 -79.81 41.74
C ASN A 80 21.10 -80.08 43.22
N PHE A 81 20.62 -81.29 43.47
CA PHE A 81 20.68 -81.97 44.77
C PHE A 81 21.75 -83.07 44.68
N GLY A 82 22.66 -83.09 45.65
CA GLY A 82 23.73 -84.08 45.77
C GLY A 82 23.23 -85.34 46.46
N ASP A 83 23.64 -86.45 45.87
CA ASP A 83 23.48 -87.84 46.30
C ASP A 83 24.23 -88.06 47.63
N LEU A 84 23.55 -88.61 48.63
CA LEU A 84 24.16 -89.07 49.87
C LEU A 84 24.23 -90.60 49.75
N GLU A 85 25.42 -91.08 49.41
CA GLU A 85 25.76 -92.49 49.47
C GLU A 85 25.91 -92.92 50.93
N ASP A 86 25.32 -94.08 51.18
CA ASP A 86 25.06 -94.76 52.44
C ASP A 86 26.17 -95.80 52.63
N ASP A 87 27.15 -95.51 53.51
CA ASP A 87 28.20 -96.45 53.88
C ASP A 87 28.15 -96.70 55.40
N GLU A 88 27.34 -97.69 55.77
CA GLU A 88 27.32 -98.38 57.07
C GLU A 88 28.54 -99.32 57.16
N ASP A 89 29.64 -98.85 57.76
CA ASP A 89 30.77 -99.70 58.13
C ASP A 89 30.59 -100.31 59.54
N ASP A 90 30.07 -101.52 59.56
CA ASP A 90 29.87 -102.40 60.72
C ASP A 90 31.23 -102.86 61.31
N PHE A 91 31.76 -102.07 62.25
CA PHE A 91 33.13 -102.19 62.83
C PHE A 91 33.35 -103.35 63.84
N PHE A 92 32.42 -104.31 64.01
CA PHE A 92 32.57 -105.37 65.03
C PHE A 92 32.49 -106.82 64.50
N GLY A 93 33.42 -107.17 63.60
CA GLY A 93 33.72 -108.56 63.27
C GLY A 93 34.49 -109.27 64.40
N SER A 94 33.79 -109.86 65.36
CA SER A 94 34.40 -110.72 66.39
C SER A 94 34.90 -112.05 65.80
N LYS A 95 36.14 -112.07 65.32
CA LYS A 95 36.90 -113.29 64.98
C LYS A 95 37.23 -114.08 66.25
N LYS A 96 36.62 -115.26 66.42
CA LYS A 96 37.08 -116.29 67.37
C LYS A 96 37.70 -117.44 66.57
N ALA A 97 39.02 -117.35 66.33
CA ALA A 97 39.80 -118.42 65.71
C ALA A 97 40.68 -119.09 66.76
N ASN A 98 40.44 -120.38 66.99
CA ASN A 98 41.28 -121.24 67.82
C ASN A 98 42.68 -121.36 67.21
N SER A 99 43.72 -121.01 67.98
CA SER A 99 45.12 -121.19 67.60
C SER A 99 45.59 -122.61 67.92
N THR A 100 45.87 -123.39 66.87
CA THR A 100 46.71 -124.60 66.91
C THR A 100 48.18 -124.19 66.82
N VAL A 101 49.01 -124.74 67.71
CA VAL A 101 50.45 -124.50 67.84
C VAL A 101 51.21 -125.28 66.77
N GLU A 102 52.05 -124.61 65.97
CA GLU A 102 53.15 -125.25 65.22
C GLU A 102 54.33 -124.27 64.99
N GLU A 103 55.54 -124.83 65.04
CA GLU A 103 56.87 -124.24 65.28
C GLU A 103 57.37 -123.34 64.11
N THR A 104 57.82 -122.10 64.39
CA THR A 104 58.11 -121.07 63.36
C THR A 104 59.61 -120.89 63.06
N ALA A 105 59.97 -120.86 61.76
CA ALA A 105 61.33 -120.71 61.24
C ALA A 105 61.94 -119.28 61.43
N PRO A 106 63.29 -119.13 61.42
CA PRO A 106 64.00 -117.91 61.86
C PRO A 106 63.68 -116.60 61.09
N GLY A 107 63.30 -116.70 59.81
CA GLY A 107 62.92 -115.54 58.98
C GLY A 107 61.57 -114.92 59.38
N VAL A 108 60.66 -115.74 59.92
CA VAL A 108 59.32 -115.30 60.35
C VAL A 108 59.41 -114.47 61.63
N ALA A 109 60.29 -114.86 62.56
CA ALA A 109 60.53 -114.11 63.80
C ALA A 109 61.11 -112.70 63.52
N THR A 110 62.03 -112.56 62.57
CA THR A 110 62.62 -111.26 62.22
C THR A 110 61.60 -110.35 61.52
N GLY A 111 60.79 -110.90 60.62
CA GLY A 111 59.69 -110.17 59.98
C GLY A 111 58.65 -109.67 60.99
N MET A 112 58.28 -110.49 61.98
CA MET A 112 57.39 -110.07 63.07
C MET A 112 57.98 -108.95 63.92
N ILE A 113 59.29 -109.00 64.23
CA ILE A 113 59.94 -107.93 65.02
C ILE A 113 59.95 -106.60 64.24
N LEU A 114 60.19 -106.63 62.93
CA LEU A 114 60.15 -105.41 62.11
C LEU A 114 58.73 -104.87 61.99
N ALA A 115 57.74 -105.73 61.74
CA ALA A 115 56.33 -105.33 61.71
C ALA A 115 55.86 -104.75 63.05
N LEU A 116 56.32 -105.30 64.18
CA LEU A 116 56.05 -104.76 65.50
C LEU A 116 56.76 -103.43 65.77
N ARG A 117 57.99 -103.24 65.27
CA ARG A 117 58.71 -101.97 65.38
C ARG A 117 58.09 -100.88 64.51
N GLU A 118 57.70 -101.24 63.29
CA GLU A 118 56.96 -100.36 62.38
C GLU A 118 55.61 -100.00 63.00
N SER A 119 54.84 -100.97 63.46
CA SER A 119 53.58 -100.72 64.18
C SER A 119 53.77 -99.88 65.44
N LEU A 120 54.84 -100.12 66.21
CA LEU A 120 55.19 -99.30 67.38
C LEU A 120 55.56 -97.88 66.96
N GLN A 121 56.28 -97.71 65.85
CA GLN A 121 56.65 -96.40 65.34
C GLN A 121 55.43 -95.65 64.81
N THR A 122 54.57 -96.31 64.02
CA THR A 122 53.27 -95.78 63.60
C THR A 122 52.43 -95.40 64.80
N CYS A 123 52.40 -96.22 65.86
CA CYS A 123 51.70 -95.91 67.11
C CYS A 123 52.28 -94.68 67.83
N LYS A 124 53.60 -94.51 67.80
CA LYS A 124 54.25 -93.30 68.36
C LYS A 124 53.93 -92.07 67.52
N ASP A 125 53.94 -92.19 66.21
CA ASP A 125 53.66 -91.09 65.29
C ASP A 125 52.19 -90.68 65.41
N THR A 126 51.25 -91.63 65.50
CA THR A 126 49.83 -91.33 65.78
C THR A 126 49.63 -90.74 67.17
N LEU A 127 50.37 -91.19 68.18
CA LEU A 127 50.35 -90.57 69.49
C LEU A 127 50.86 -89.12 69.45
N ALA A 128 51.88 -88.84 68.64
CA ALA A 128 52.37 -87.49 68.43
C ALA A 128 51.34 -86.62 67.69
N THR A 129 50.66 -87.14 66.65
CA THR A 129 49.58 -86.39 65.97
C THR A 129 48.43 -86.11 66.92
N TYR A 130 47.98 -87.10 67.70
CA TYR A 130 46.95 -86.89 68.72
C TYR A 130 47.37 -85.88 69.78
N GLN A 131 48.65 -85.86 70.17
CA GLN A 131 49.14 -84.85 71.09
C GLN A 131 49.08 -83.46 70.46
N THR A 132 49.45 -83.30 69.19
CA THR A 132 49.36 -82.00 68.50
C THR A 132 47.93 -81.54 68.28
N GLU A 133 47.02 -82.45 67.91
CA GLU A 133 45.59 -82.17 67.77
C GLU A 133 44.96 -81.81 69.11
N LEU A 134 45.37 -82.48 70.19
CA LEU A 134 44.93 -82.17 71.55
C LEU A 134 45.38 -80.76 71.97
N GLU A 135 46.64 -80.39 71.71
CA GLU A 135 47.10 -79.03 72.01
C GLU A 135 46.41 -77.99 71.11
N ALA A 136 46.20 -78.28 69.82
CA ALA A 136 45.43 -77.41 68.93
C ALA A 136 44.00 -77.21 69.44
N ALA A 137 43.30 -78.29 69.82
CA ALA A 137 41.97 -78.25 70.39
C ALA A 137 41.95 -77.47 71.71
N LYS A 138 42.96 -77.62 72.57
CA LYS A 138 43.09 -76.80 73.80
C LYS A 138 43.23 -75.31 73.48
N THR A 139 44.06 -74.95 72.51
CA THR A 139 44.23 -73.54 72.11
C THR A 139 42.95 -72.97 71.49
N GLU A 140 42.22 -73.79 70.74
CA GLU A 140 40.92 -73.41 70.17
C GLU A 140 39.88 -73.21 71.27
N ILE A 141 39.77 -74.14 72.23
CA ILE A 141 38.91 -73.99 73.41
C ILE A 141 39.26 -72.72 74.19
N GLN A 142 40.55 -72.44 74.39
CA GLN A 142 41.01 -71.22 75.07
C GLN A 142 40.64 -69.95 74.27
N LYS A 143 40.73 -70.00 72.94
CA LYS A 143 40.27 -68.92 72.07
C LYS A 143 38.77 -68.69 72.20
N TRP A 144 37.96 -69.76 72.18
CA TRP A 144 36.51 -69.67 72.41
C TRP A 144 36.19 -69.07 73.77
N HIS A 145 36.86 -69.53 74.84
CA HIS A 145 36.71 -68.95 76.17
C HIS A 145 37.04 -67.45 76.21
N SER A 146 38.12 -67.03 75.55
CA SER A 146 38.51 -65.61 75.49
C SER A 146 37.49 -64.77 74.71
N SER A 147 36.96 -65.29 73.59
CA SER A 147 35.93 -64.61 72.80
C SER A 147 34.66 -64.39 73.63
N PHE A 148 34.17 -65.42 74.31
CA PHE A 148 32.97 -65.32 75.14
C PHE A 148 33.18 -64.39 76.35
N GLN A 149 34.36 -64.38 76.97
CA GLN A 149 34.66 -63.46 78.07
C GLN A 149 34.63 -61.97 77.65
N ASN A 150 34.95 -61.68 76.39
CA ASN A 150 34.94 -60.32 75.86
C ASN A 150 33.55 -59.86 75.38
N GLU A 151 32.54 -60.73 75.42
CA GLU A 151 31.24 -60.49 74.81
C GLU A 151 30.24 -59.94 75.83
N SER A 152 29.54 -58.87 75.45
CA SER A 152 28.67 -58.09 76.35
C SER A 152 27.50 -58.85 76.99
N PHE A 153 27.19 -60.06 76.51
CA PHE A 153 26.08 -60.87 77.04
C PHE A 153 26.48 -61.69 78.28
N ILE A 154 27.77 -61.76 78.64
CA ILE A 154 28.27 -62.47 79.83
C ILE A 154 28.68 -61.44 80.90
N PRO A 155 28.08 -61.46 82.11
CA PRO A 155 28.49 -60.60 83.21
C PRO A 155 29.94 -60.84 83.64
N MET A 156 30.72 -59.76 83.78
CA MET A 156 32.14 -59.83 84.16
C MET A 156 32.36 -60.71 85.40
N GLY A 157 33.23 -61.72 85.28
CA GLY A 157 33.63 -62.60 86.38
C GLY A 157 32.78 -63.86 86.58
N THR A 158 31.79 -64.14 85.73
CA THR A 158 31.03 -65.39 85.75
C THR A 158 31.48 -66.36 84.66
N THR A 159 31.55 -67.66 84.98
CA THR A 159 31.79 -68.70 83.97
C THR A 159 30.57 -68.80 83.05
N PRO A 160 30.73 -68.72 81.72
CA PRO A 160 29.59 -68.75 80.81
C PRO A 160 28.87 -70.10 80.92
N GLU A 161 27.60 -70.07 81.33
CA GLU A 161 26.77 -71.27 81.37
C GLU A 161 26.51 -71.75 79.93
N PRO A 162 26.83 -73.00 79.56
CA PRO A 162 26.67 -73.49 78.18
C PRO A 162 25.28 -73.25 77.59
N ARG A 163 24.22 -73.37 78.41
CA ARG A 163 22.83 -73.10 77.98
C ARG A 163 22.61 -71.65 77.59
N GLN A 164 23.20 -70.70 78.33
CA GLN A 164 23.05 -69.26 78.04
C GLN A 164 23.76 -68.88 76.74
N VAL A 165 24.96 -69.43 76.51
CA VAL A 165 25.70 -69.24 75.25
C VAL A 165 24.93 -69.83 74.07
N ILE A 166 24.41 -71.06 74.19
CA ILE A 166 23.62 -71.71 73.13
C ILE A 166 22.36 -70.88 72.81
N ASN A 167 21.62 -70.42 73.83
CA ASN A 167 20.44 -69.59 73.64
C ASN A 167 20.76 -68.24 72.97
N TYR A 168 21.88 -67.61 73.36
CA TYR A 168 22.35 -66.37 72.74
C TYR A 168 22.73 -66.59 71.27
N LEU A 169 23.52 -67.63 70.97
CA LEU A 169 23.88 -68.00 69.59
C LEU A 169 22.65 -68.33 68.75
N GLN A 170 21.66 -69.01 69.32
CA GLN A 170 20.40 -69.30 68.63
C GLN A 170 19.59 -68.04 68.37
N THR A 171 19.53 -67.11 69.34
CA THR A 171 18.86 -65.81 69.16
C THR A 171 19.58 -64.97 68.12
N LEU A 172 20.91 -64.92 68.16
CA LEU A 172 21.74 -64.21 67.20
C LEU A 172 21.55 -64.77 65.79
N LYS A 173 21.58 -66.11 65.63
CA LYS A 173 21.31 -66.79 64.37
C LYS A 173 19.92 -66.46 63.82
N ASN A 174 18.89 -66.51 64.66
CA ASN A 174 17.54 -66.13 64.26
C ASN A 174 17.44 -64.65 63.84
N SER A 175 18.15 -63.77 64.54
CA SER A 175 18.19 -62.34 64.20
C SER A 175 18.96 -62.05 62.90
N GLU A 176 20.06 -62.78 62.66
CA GLU A 176 20.83 -62.74 61.41
C GLU A 176 19.96 -63.20 60.23
N GLU A 177 19.26 -64.33 60.39
CA GLU A 177 18.36 -64.86 59.37
C GLU A 177 17.19 -63.89 59.08
N SER A 178 16.61 -63.28 60.12
CA SER A 178 15.58 -62.25 59.99
C SER A 178 16.08 -61.01 59.24
N LEU A 179 17.25 -60.49 59.59
CA LEU A 179 17.86 -59.34 58.90
C LEU A 179 18.20 -59.68 57.44
N ARG A 180 18.71 -60.89 57.19
CA ARG A 180 18.97 -61.39 55.84
C ARG A 180 17.68 -61.45 55.01
N GLU A 181 16.58 -61.92 55.59
CA GLU A 181 15.27 -61.95 54.91
C GLU A 181 14.74 -60.53 54.62
N GLN A 182 14.88 -59.60 55.57
CA GLN A 182 14.50 -58.19 55.38
C GLN A 182 15.33 -57.52 54.27
N LEU A 183 16.64 -57.81 54.21
CA LEU A 183 17.53 -57.32 53.17
C LEU A 183 17.15 -57.87 51.79
N GLU A 184 16.82 -59.15 51.69
CA GLU A 184 16.34 -59.73 50.43
C GLU A 184 14.96 -59.16 50.01
N LYS A 185 14.06 -58.90 50.97
CA LYS A 185 12.80 -58.18 50.71
C LYS A 185 13.05 -56.75 50.23
N ALA A 186 13.99 -56.02 50.84
CA ALA A 186 14.35 -54.66 50.43
C ALA A 186 14.94 -54.64 49.02
N LYS A 187 15.88 -55.54 48.70
CA LYS A 187 16.46 -55.68 47.36
C LYS A 187 15.41 -56.00 46.30
N LYS A 188 14.45 -56.88 46.60
CA LYS A 188 13.33 -57.18 45.70
C LYS A 188 12.44 -55.96 45.45
N LYS A 189 12.16 -55.16 46.50
CA LYS A 189 11.40 -53.90 46.38
C LYS A 189 12.15 -52.86 45.58
N GLU A 190 13.45 -52.69 45.82
CA GLU A 190 14.32 -51.79 45.07
C GLU A 190 14.34 -52.17 43.58
N GLY A 191 14.52 -53.46 43.27
CA GLY A 191 14.44 -53.96 41.89
C GLY A 191 13.09 -53.67 41.22
N ALA A 192 11.99 -53.83 41.95
CA ALA A 192 10.66 -53.47 41.45
C ALA A 192 10.55 -51.95 41.17
N PHE A 193 11.07 -51.11 42.07
CA PHE A 193 11.07 -49.66 41.86
C PHE A 193 11.87 -49.25 40.64
N ILE A 194 13.08 -49.79 40.46
CA ILE A 194 13.92 -49.51 39.27
C ILE A 194 13.14 -49.80 37.98
N VAL A 195 12.46 -50.95 37.90
CA VAL A 195 11.64 -51.31 36.73
C VAL A 195 10.48 -50.33 36.53
N THR A 196 9.78 -49.95 37.60
CA THR A 196 8.66 -48.99 37.49
C THR A 196 9.12 -47.59 37.08
N PHE A 197 10.27 -47.13 37.58
CA PHE A 197 10.86 -45.85 37.19
C PHE A 197 11.27 -45.86 35.72
N ALA A 198 11.96 -46.90 35.26
CA ALA A 198 12.31 -47.05 33.86
C ALA A 198 11.09 -47.03 32.93
N LYS A 199 9.99 -47.70 33.33
CA LYS A 199 8.73 -47.69 32.57
C LYS A 199 8.09 -46.30 32.53
N ARG A 200 8.08 -45.56 33.65
CA ARG A 200 7.57 -44.18 33.70
C ARG A 200 8.43 -43.20 32.89
N GLU A 201 9.75 -43.36 32.90
CA GLU A 201 10.66 -42.57 32.07
C GLU A 201 10.44 -42.81 30.57
N GLN A 202 10.21 -44.07 30.19
CA GLN A 202 9.83 -44.43 28.83
C GLN A 202 8.51 -43.78 28.42
N GLU A 203 7.47 -43.88 29.25
CA GLU A 203 6.15 -43.25 28.99
C GLU A 203 6.28 -41.73 28.82
N ILE A 204 7.07 -41.06 29.66
CA ILE A 204 7.36 -39.62 29.53
C ILE A 204 8.05 -39.32 28.19
N ALA A 205 8.98 -40.16 27.74
CA ALA A 205 9.67 -39.98 26.47
C ALA A 205 8.71 -40.16 25.27
N GLU A 206 7.82 -41.14 25.33
CA GLU A 206 6.77 -41.40 24.33
C GLU A 206 5.78 -40.22 24.25
N LEU A 207 5.27 -39.75 25.40
CA LEU A 207 4.39 -38.58 25.48
C LEU A 207 5.08 -37.31 24.94
N LYS A 208 6.35 -37.07 25.29
CA LYS A 208 7.14 -35.96 24.74
C LYS A 208 7.27 -36.05 23.22
N SER A 209 7.38 -37.26 22.65
CA SER A 209 7.40 -37.45 21.20
C SER A 209 6.05 -37.13 20.57
N ALA A 210 4.96 -37.67 21.12
CA ALA A 210 3.60 -37.40 20.65
C ALA A 210 3.28 -35.91 20.65
N VAL A 211 3.70 -35.17 21.68
CA VAL A 211 3.54 -33.71 21.73
C VAL A 211 4.32 -33.00 20.62
N ARG A 212 5.57 -33.43 20.32
CA ARG A 212 6.33 -32.86 19.20
C ARG A 212 5.65 -33.13 17.85
N ASP A 213 5.10 -34.32 17.68
CA ASP A 213 4.41 -34.72 16.45
C ASP A 213 3.09 -33.96 16.28
N LEU A 214 2.28 -33.85 17.34
CA LEU A 214 1.07 -33.02 17.32
C LEU A 214 1.40 -31.54 17.06
N LYS A 215 2.47 -31.02 17.66
CA LYS A 215 2.94 -29.64 17.43
C LYS A 215 3.43 -29.45 15.99
N SER A 216 4.00 -30.47 15.36
CA SER A 216 4.40 -30.41 13.96
C SER A 216 3.20 -30.49 13.02
N GLN A 217 2.18 -31.29 13.35
CA GLN A 217 0.89 -31.34 12.65
C GLN A 217 0.10 -30.02 12.78
N LEU A 218 0.17 -29.36 13.95
CA LEU A 218 -0.49 -28.07 14.19
C LEU A 218 0.18 -26.92 13.43
N LYS A 219 1.44 -27.06 13.00
CA LYS A 219 2.07 -26.13 12.05
C LYS A 219 1.57 -26.49 10.65
N PRO A 220 0.58 -25.77 10.08
CA PRO A 220 -0.01 -26.21 8.84
C PRO A 220 1.03 -26.04 7.72
N PRO A 221 1.33 -27.08 6.92
CA PRO A 221 2.34 -27.01 5.87
C PRO A 221 1.95 -26.07 4.72
N SER A 222 0.67 -25.67 4.62
CA SER A 222 0.18 -24.76 3.57
C SER A 222 -0.71 -23.64 4.12
N MET A 223 -0.67 -22.48 3.45
CA MET A 223 -1.55 -21.33 3.71
C MET A 223 -3.04 -21.66 3.64
N GLN A 224 -3.44 -22.75 2.97
CA GLN A 224 -4.84 -23.16 2.80
C GLN A 224 -5.44 -23.68 4.11
N ALA A 225 -4.70 -24.46 4.91
CA ALA A 225 -5.18 -24.92 6.21
C ALA A 225 -5.29 -23.76 7.24
N ARG A 226 -4.48 -22.70 7.09
CA ARG A 226 -4.68 -21.42 7.82
C ARG A 226 -6.00 -20.74 7.46
N ARG A 227 -6.52 -20.91 6.24
CA ARG A 227 -7.84 -20.39 5.84
C ARG A 227 -9.00 -21.17 6.45
N LEU A 228 -8.81 -22.47 6.71
CA LEU A 228 -9.80 -23.33 7.38
C LEU A 228 -9.87 -23.12 8.90
N LEU A 229 -8.81 -22.58 9.52
CA LEU A 229 -8.77 -22.22 10.95
C LEU A 229 -9.30 -20.81 11.25
N LEU A 230 -9.52 -19.99 10.21
CA LEU A 230 -10.38 -18.82 10.35
C LEU A 230 -11.82 -19.33 10.29
N ASP A 231 -12.66 -18.88 11.23
CA ASP A 231 -14.11 -19.08 11.12
C ASP A 231 -14.54 -18.79 9.68
N PRO A 232 -15.29 -19.69 9.01
CA PRO A 232 -15.69 -19.50 7.62
C PRO A 232 -16.28 -18.11 7.32
N ALA A 233 -17.02 -17.53 8.26
CA ALA A 233 -17.57 -16.18 8.14
C ALA A 233 -16.48 -15.09 8.24
N ILE A 234 -15.48 -15.26 9.11
CA ILE A 234 -14.34 -14.34 9.21
C ILE A 234 -13.48 -14.41 7.94
N HIS A 235 -13.25 -15.61 7.38
CA HIS A 235 -12.50 -15.76 6.14
C HIS A 235 -13.23 -15.10 4.96
N GLU A 236 -14.55 -15.25 4.90
CA GLU A 236 -15.40 -14.60 3.90
C GLU A 236 -15.35 -13.07 4.01
N GLU A 237 -15.49 -12.51 5.21
CA GLU A 237 -15.38 -11.05 5.41
C GLU A 237 -13.98 -10.52 5.07
N PHE A 238 -12.91 -11.24 5.44
CA PHE A 238 -11.56 -10.84 5.08
C PHE A 238 -11.34 -10.87 3.56
N THR A 239 -11.90 -11.87 2.88
CA THR A 239 -11.82 -11.98 1.42
C THR A 239 -12.65 -10.87 0.75
N ARG A 240 -13.85 -10.57 1.26
CA ARG A 240 -14.71 -9.48 0.80
C ARG A 240 -14.02 -8.12 0.96
N LEU A 241 -13.45 -7.86 2.13
CA LEU A 241 -12.70 -6.64 2.42
C LEU A 241 -11.48 -6.50 1.52
N LYS A 242 -10.73 -7.58 1.31
CA LYS A 242 -9.57 -7.55 0.42
C LYS A 242 -9.98 -7.21 -1.03
N ASN A 243 -11.02 -7.85 -1.55
CA ASN A 243 -11.53 -7.57 -2.90
C ASN A 243 -12.04 -6.12 -3.01
N LEU A 244 -12.73 -5.62 -1.97
CA LEU A 244 -13.23 -4.25 -1.93
C LEU A 244 -12.07 -3.23 -1.92
N VAL A 245 -10.98 -3.50 -1.19
CA VAL A 245 -9.78 -2.66 -1.19
C VAL A 245 -9.13 -2.66 -2.58
N GLU A 246 -8.92 -3.84 -3.18
CA GLU A 246 -8.35 -3.96 -4.53
C GLU A 246 -9.19 -3.23 -5.59
N GLU A 247 -10.53 -3.33 -5.50
CA GLU A 247 -11.46 -2.62 -6.39
C GLU A 247 -11.35 -1.09 -6.21
N LYS A 248 -11.33 -0.61 -4.97
CA LYS A 248 -11.22 0.83 -4.67
C LYS A 248 -9.86 1.40 -5.08
N ASP A 249 -8.77 0.67 -4.87
CA ASP A 249 -7.43 1.06 -5.32
C ASP A 249 -7.36 1.17 -6.83
N LYS A 250 -7.96 0.21 -7.55
CA LYS A 250 -8.10 0.30 -9.01
C LYS A 250 -8.89 1.55 -9.41
N LYS A 251 -9.99 1.86 -8.71
CA LYS A 251 -10.80 3.05 -9.00
C LYS A 251 -10.08 4.36 -8.72
N VAL A 252 -9.31 4.42 -7.64
CA VAL A 252 -8.45 5.57 -7.33
C VAL A 252 -7.44 5.78 -8.45
N LYS A 253 -6.78 4.71 -8.91
CA LYS A 253 -5.82 4.78 -10.02
C LYS A 253 -6.48 5.25 -11.32
N GLU A 254 -7.63 4.68 -11.70
CA GLU A 254 -8.41 5.14 -12.87
C GLU A 254 -8.78 6.62 -12.79
N LEU A 255 -9.23 7.10 -11.61
CA LEU A 255 -9.58 8.51 -11.42
C LEU A 255 -8.35 9.41 -11.47
N GLN A 256 -7.22 8.99 -10.90
CA GLN A 256 -5.95 9.71 -11.00
C GLN A 256 -5.46 9.79 -12.44
N ASP A 257 -5.53 8.69 -13.20
CA ASP A 257 -5.16 8.65 -14.62
C ASP A 257 -6.08 9.55 -15.45
N ASN A 258 -7.39 9.55 -15.17
CA ASN A 258 -8.34 10.45 -15.83
C ASN A 258 -8.07 11.92 -15.49
N ILE A 259 -7.76 12.24 -14.23
CA ILE A 259 -7.37 13.60 -13.84
C ILE A 259 -6.09 13.99 -14.56
N ALA A 260 -5.08 13.12 -14.63
CA ALA A 260 -3.84 13.39 -15.35
C ALA A 260 -4.06 13.56 -16.86
N ALA A 261 -4.97 12.79 -17.45
CA ALA A 261 -5.33 12.89 -18.87
C ALA A 261 -6.11 14.18 -19.19
N VAL A 262 -6.99 14.63 -18.28
CA VAL A 262 -7.80 15.84 -18.43
C VAL A 262 -7.05 17.10 -17.97
N GLN A 263 -6.02 16.97 -17.13
CA GLN A 263 -5.18 18.08 -16.71
C GLN A 263 -4.33 18.56 -17.88
N PHE A 264 -4.84 19.61 -18.52
CA PHE A 264 -4.03 20.47 -19.35
C PHE A 264 -2.87 21.02 -18.52
N THR A 265 -1.65 20.62 -18.87
CA THR A 265 -0.42 21.15 -18.26
C THR A 265 0.17 22.18 -19.22
N PRO A 266 0.13 23.49 -18.89
CA PRO A 266 0.65 24.56 -19.76
C PRO A 266 2.12 24.36 -20.17
N GLN A 267 2.88 23.60 -19.37
CA GLN A 267 4.30 23.31 -19.55
C GLN A 267 4.58 22.07 -20.40
N SER A 268 3.60 21.17 -20.62
CA SER A 268 3.79 20.01 -21.51
C SER A 268 3.98 20.46 -22.95
N LYS A 269 4.59 19.61 -23.79
CA LYS A 269 4.79 19.92 -25.22
C LYS A 269 3.47 20.22 -25.94
N MET A 270 2.42 19.44 -25.66
CA MET A 270 1.07 19.67 -26.20
C MET A 270 0.46 20.95 -25.61
N GLY A 271 0.60 21.18 -24.31
CA GLY A 271 0.07 22.37 -23.65
C GLY A 271 0.70 23.67 -24.16
N LYS A 272 2.02 23.70 -24.31
CA LYS A 272 2.76 24.82 -24.90
C LYS A 272 2.31 25.11 -26.33
N MET A 273 2.12 24.07 -27.14
CA MET A 273 1.65 24.20 -28.52
C MET A 273 0.23 24.76 -28.58
N LEU A 274 -0.67 24.29 -27.71
CA LEU A 274 -2.04 24.79 -27.64
C LEU A 274 -2.07 26.25 -27.19
N MET A 275 -1.31 26.61 -26.15
CA MET A 275 -1.20 28.01 -25.71
C MET A 275 -0.60 28.92 -26.78
N ALA A 276 0.40 28.45 -27.54
CA ALA A 276 0.94 29.18 -28.67
C ALA A 276 -0.11 29.39 -29.76
N LYS A 277 -0.87 28.35 -30.11
CA LYS A 277 -1.97 28.45 -31.08
C LYS A 277 -3.08 29.40 -30.61
N CYS A 278 -3.43 29.38 -29.33
CA CYS A 278 -4.38 30.34 -28.75
C CYS A 278 -3.88 31.77 -28.85
N ARG A 279 -2.59 32.03 -28.56
CA ARG A 279 -1.99 33.36 -28.73
C ARG A 279 -2.02 33.82 -30.18
N THR A 280 -1.59 32.98 -31.12
CA THR A 280 -1.61 33.32 -32.55
C THR A 280 -3.02 33.59 -33.06
N LEU A 281 -4.01 32.76 -32.70
CA LEU A 281 -5.41 33.01 -33.08
C LEU A 281 -5.97 34.30 -32.46
N GLN A 282 -5.48 34.68 -31.29
CA GLN A 282 -5.88 35.92 -30.63
C GLN A 282 -5.25 37.14 -31.33
N GLU A 283 -3.97 37.07 -31.66
CA GLU A 283 -3.27 38.08 -32.47
C GLU A 283 -3.93 38.26 -33.85
N GLU A 284 -4.27 37.15 -34.54
CA GLU A 284 -4.98 37.19 -35.83
C GLU A 284 -6.36 37.85 -35.71
N ASN A 285 -7.12 37.54 -34.66
CA ASN A 285 -8.44 38.15 -34.44
C ASN A 285 -8.34 39.64 -34.11
N GLU A 286 -7.35 40.04 -33.31
CA GLU A 286 -7.06 41.45 -33.02
C GLU A 286 -6.67 42.17 -34.31
N GLU A 287 -5.84 41.57 -35.16
CA GLU A 287 -5.46 42.13 -36.45
C GLU A 287 -6.65 42.26 -37.41
N ILE A 288 -7.51 41.24 -37.52
CA ILE A 288 -8.75 41.31 -38.32
C ILE A 288 -9.66 42.44 -37.80
N GLY A 289 -9.81 42.56 -36.48
CA GLY A 289 -10.56 43.65 -35.85
C GLY A 289 -9.98 45.02 -36.19
N ASN A 290 -8.66 45.15 -36.13
CA ASN A 290 -7.94 46.38 -36.49
C ASN A 290 -8.10 46.71 -37.97
N GLN A 291 -7.90 45.75 -38.88
CA GLN A 291 -8.06 45.95 -40.32
C GLN A 291 -9.50 46.35 -40.68
N ALA A 292 -10.51 45.77 -40.02
CA ALA A 292 -11.91 46.14 -40.23
C ALA A 292 -12.21 47.57 -39.74
N ALA A 293 -11.65 47.97 -38.60
CA ALA A 293 -11.81 49.30 -38.06
C ALA A 293 -11.05 50.35 -38.90
N GLU A 294 -9.80 50.08 -39.23
CA GLU A 294 -8.93 50.95 -40.02
C GLU A 294 -9.42 51.10 -41.47
N GLY A 295 -9.86 50.00 -42.10
CA GLY A 295 -10.39 50.02 -43.47
C GLY A 295 -11.63 50.91 -43.60
N LYS A 296 -12.61 50.76 -42.71
CA LYS A 296 -13.81 51.63 -42.69
C LYS A 296 -13.46 53.08 -42.37
N MET A 297 -12.53 53.30 -41.44
CA MET A 297 -12.08 54.65 -41.09
C MET A 297 -11.39 55.34 -42.27
N HIS A 298 -10.51 54.63 -43.00
CA HIS A 298 -9.82 55.15 -44.17
C HIS A 298 -10.79 55.47 -45.33
N GLU A 299 -11.76 54.58 -45.60
CA GLU A 299 -12.79 54.83 -46.62
C GLU A 299 -13.62 56.09 -46.31
N LEU A 300 -14.08 56.24 -45.06
CA LEU A 300 -14.81 57.43 -44.63
C LEU A 300 -13.95 58.69 -44.70
N ALA A 301 -12.67 58.61 -44.34
CA ALA A 301 -11.73 59.72 -44.47
C ALA A 301 -11.54 60.16 -45.94
N MET A 302 -11.44 59.21 -46.87
CA MET A 302 -11.34 59.50 -48.31
C MET A 302 -12.61 60.16 -48.85
N LYS A 303 -13.80 59.65 -48.48
CA LYS A 303 -15.10 60.27 -48.84
C LYS A 303 -15.21 61.69 -48.27
N LEU A 304 -14.77 61.91 -47.04
CA LEU A 304 -14.77 63.23 -46.40
C LEU A 304 -13.83 64.22 -47.14
N ALA A 305 -12.64 63.77 -47.55
CA ALA A 305 -11.70 64.60 -48.30
C ALA A 305 -12.27 64.99 -49.67
N LEU A 306 -12.87 64.05 -50.39
CA LEU A 306 -13.54 64.31 -51.67
C LEU A 306 -14.68 65.33 -51.50
N GLN A 307 -15.53 65.16 -50.49
CA GLN A 307 -16.60 66.10 -50.19
C GLN A 307 -16.08 67.50 -49.84
N LYS A 308 -14.97 67.61 -49.11
CA LYS A 308 -14.32 68.91 -48.86
C LYS A 308 -13.84 69.58 -50.14
N SER A 309 -13.26 68.81 -51.07
CA SER A 309 -12.83 69.30 -52.38
C SER A 309 -14.00 69.80 -53.22
N GLN A 310 -15.08 69.03 -53.31
CA GLN A 310 -16.29 69.41 -54.04
C GLN A 310 -16.95 70.67 -53.46
N ASN A 311 -16.99 70.79 -52.12
CA ASN A 311 -17.48 72.01 -51.48
C ASN A 311 -16.59 73.23 -51.74
N ALA A 312 -15.27 73.05 -51.81
CA ALA A 312 -14.35 74.13 -52.16
C ALA A 312 -14.53 74.59 -53.62
N GLU A 313 -14.71 73.65 -54.55
CA GLU A 313 -15.02 73.92 -55.95
C GLU A 313 -16.32 74.70 -56.10
N LEU A 314 -17.41 74.24 -55.46
CA LEU A 314 -18.70 74.95 -55.48
C LEU A 314 -18.58 76.37 -54.94
N ARG A 315 -17.85 76.57 -53.83
CA ARG A 315 -17.58 77.92 -53.30
C ARG A 315 -16.82 78.78 -54.30
N SER A 316 -15.80 78.22 -54.97
CA SER A 316 -15.05 78.93 -56.02
C SER A 316 -15.93 79.28 -57.22
N GLN A 317 -16.84 78.40 -57.63
CA GLN A 317 -17.78 78.66 -58.72
C GLN A 317 -18.76 79.78 -58.35
N PHE A 318 -19.31 79.78 -57.13
CA PHE A 318 -20.16 80.87 -56.66
C PHE A 318 -19.41 82.19 -56.60
N GLU A 319 -18.18 82.21 -56.10
CA GLU A 319 -17.33 83.42 -56.11
C GLU A 319 -17.11 83.93 -57.54
N GLY A 320 -16.83 83.03 -58.48
CA GLY A 320 -16.73 83.36 -59.90
C GLY A 320 -18.02 83.97 -60.48
N LEU A 321 -19.19 83.46 -60.10
CA LEU A 321 -20.47 84.03 -60.51
C LEU A 321 -20.73 85.40 -59.88
N TYR A 322 -20.41 85.59 -58.60
CA TYR A 322 -20.53 86.89 -57.93
C TYR A 322 -19.67 87.96 -58.61
N THR A 323 -18.42 87.63 -58.95
CA THR A 323 -17.53 88.57 -59.66
C THR A 323 -18.01 88.90 -61.07
N GLN A 324 -18.59 87.93 -61.80
CA GLN A 324 -19.22 88.18 -63.10
C GLN A 324 -20.45 89.08 -62.97
N MET A 325 -21.31 88.82 -61.99
CA MET A 325 -22.51 89.62 -61.73
C MET A 325 -22.15 91.06 -61.35
N ASP A 326 -21.12 91.26 -60.52
CA ASP A 326 -20.59 92.58 -60.20
C ASP A 326 -20.07 93.31 -61.45
N GLY A 327 -19.32 92.63 -62.30
CA GLY A 327 -18.87 93.17 -63.60
C GLY A 327 -20.04 93.61 -64.48
N LEU A 328 -21.09 92.78 -64.61
CA LEU A 328 -22.30 93.13 -65.36
C LEU A 328 -23.06 94.30 -64.73
N SER A 329 -23.13 94.38 -63.40
CA SER A 329 -23.74 95.52 -62.69
C SER A 329 -23.01 96.81 -63.02
N ASN A 330 -21.68 96.80 -62.97
CA ASN A 330 -20.84 97.96 -63.32
C ASN A 330 -21.01 98.36 -64.80
N ASP A 331 -21.14 97.41 -65.72
CA ASP A 331 -21.38 97.68 -67.14
C ASP A 331 -22.79 98.26 -67.39
N VAL A 332 -23.80 97.77 -66.67
CA VAL A 332 -25.16 98.33 -66.68
C VAL A 332 -25.15 99.76 -66.15
N GLU A 333 -24.47 100.04 -65.04
CA GLU A 333 -24.32 101.39 -64.50
C GLU A 333 -23.66 102.32 -65.51
N ARG A 334 -22.53 101.91 -66.11
CA ARG A 334 -21.82 102.70 -67.14
C ARG A 334 -22.67 102.94 -68.39
N SER A 335 -23.39 101.92 -68.85
CA SER A 335 -24.32 102.04 -69.98
C SER A 335 -25.45 103.01 -69.66
N ASN A 336 -26.00 102.94 -68.45
CA ASN A 336 -27.04 103.84 -67.97
C ASN A 336 -26.56 105.28 -67.87
N GLU A 337 -25.34 105.53 -67.37
CA GLU A 337 -24.68 106.85 -67.40
C GLU A 337 -24.54 107.39 -68.83
N MET A 338 -24.13 106.55 -69.79
CA MET A 338 -23.99 106.94 -71.18
C MET A 338 -25.33 107.29 -71.84
N VAL A 339 -26.40 106.57 -71.50
CA VAL A 339 -27.77 106.87 -71.97
C VAL A 339 -28.20 108.26 -71.50
N VAL A 340 -28.01 108.59 -70.21
CA VAL A 340 -28.36 109.92 -69.68
C VAL A 340 -27.62 111.04 -70.43
N VAL A 341 -26.32 110.88 -70.69
CA VAL A 341 -25.55 111.86 -71.48
C VAL A 341 -26.07 112.01 -72.91
N LEU A 342 -26.52 110.92 -73.54
CA LEU A 342 -27.10 110.96 -74.87
C LEU A 342 -28.49 111.62 -74.86
N GLU A 343 -29.30 111.39 -73.83
CA GLU A 343 -30.58 112.07 -73.61
C GLU A 343 -30.39 113.58 -73.44
N GLU A 344 -29.43 114.01 -72.62
CA GLU A 344 -29.06 115.43 -72.46
C GLU A 344 -28.69 116.07 -73.81
N LYS A 345 -27.82 115.40 -74.60
CA LYS A 345 -27.44 115.89 -75.94
C LYS A 345 -28.60 115.93 -76.92
N LEU A 346 -29.54 114.98 -76.83
CA LEU A 346 -30.72 114.96 -77.67
C LEU A 346 -31.61 116.15 -77.33
N GLU A 347 -31.82 116.43 -76.04
CA GLU A 347 -32.58 117.58 -75.56
C GLU A 347 -31.93 118.90 -75.99
N GLU A 348 -30.60 119.04 -75.88
CA GLU A 348 -29.87 120.20 -76.41
C GLU A 348 -30.11 120.41 -77.91
N LYS A 349 -30.07 119.33 -78.70
CA LYS A 349 -30.31 119.38 -80.14
C LYS A 349 -31.76 119.70 -80.47
N ASP A 350 -32.70 119.16 -79.71
CA ASP A 350 -34.12 119.47 -79.86
C ASP A 350 -34.41 120.95 -79.57
N VAL A 351 -33.80 121.53 -78.52
CA VAL A 351 -33.86 122.98 -78.24
C VAL A 351 -33.28 123.78 -79.39
N GLU A 352 -32.12 123.39 -79.93
CA GLU A 352 -31.50 124.07 -81.08
C GLU A 352 -32.34 123.97 -82.35
N ILE A 353 -32.97 122.81 -82.62
CA ILE A 353 -33.91 122.63 -83.73
C ILE A 353 -35.12 123.55 -83.54
N GLN A 354 -35.68 123.62 -82.34
CA GLN A 354 -36.80 124.52 -82.04
C GLN A 354 -36.40 125.99 -82.28
N ARG A 355 -35.19 126.39 -81.87
CA ARG A 355 -34.63 127.73 -82.12
C ARG A 355 -34.50 128.03 -83.62
N LEU A 356 -33.91 127.13 -84.40
CA LEU A 356 -33.75 127.28 -85.85
C LEU A 356 -35.10 127.31 -86.57
N LYS A 357 -36.09 126.50 -86.14
CA LYS A 357 -37.45 126.55 -86.68
C LYS A 357 -38.12 127.90 -86.43
N GLN A 358 -37.94 128.48 -85.24
CA GLN A 358 -38.44 129.83 -84.95
C GLN A 358 -37.77 130.88 -85.85
N GLU A 359 -36.45 130.80 -86.05
CA GLU A 359 -35.71 131.68 -86.96
C GLU A 359 -36.20 131.56 -88.42
N LEU A 360 -36.42 130.34 -88.89
CA LEU A 360 -36.92 130.09 -90.25
C LEU A 360 -38.34 130.61 -90.44
N LEU A 361 -39.21 130.48 -89.43
CA LEU A 361 -40.55 131.10 -89.46
C LEU A 361 -40.49 132.63 -89.50
N LEU A 362 -39.53 133.24 -88.79
CA LEU A 362 -39.29 134.68 -88.88
C LEU A 362 -38.81 135.09 -90.28
N GLN A 363 -37.89 134.34 -90.89
CA GLN A 363 -37.43 134.59 -92.27
C GLN A 363 -38.54 134.38 -93.30
N GLN A 364 -39.33 133.31 -93.19
CA GLN A 364 -40.44 133.05 -94.09
C GLN A 364 -41.50 134.16 -93.98
N LYS A 365 -41.72 134.70 -92.78
CA LYS A 365 -42.57 135.89 -92.58
C LYS A 365 -41.97 137.15 -93.22
N SER A 366 -40.64 137.24 -93.34
CA SER A 366 -39.96 138.33 -94.07
C SER A 366 -39.88 138.12 -95.60
N SER A 367 -39.95 136.87 -96.09
CA SER A 367 -39.90 136.54 -97.53
C SER A 367 -41.29 136.39 -98.18
N ILE A 368 -42.36 136.15 -97.41
CA ILE A 368 -43.75 136.09 -97.92
C ILE A 368 -44.31 137.48 -98.28
N GLU A 369 -43.57 138.57 -98.08
CA GLU A 369 -43.93 139.89 -98.62
C GLU A 369 -43.50 140.13 -100.08
N GLU A 370 -42.80 139.21 -100.77
CA GLU A 370 -42.47 139.36 -102.20
C GLU A 370 -42.91 138.17 -103.08
N LYS A 371 -44.09 138.34 -103.68
CA LYS A 371 -44.61 137.71 -104.94
C LYS A 371 -45.28 136.33 -104.89
N THR A 372 -46.61 136.42 -104.81
CA THR A 372 -47.63 135.43 -105.20
C THR A 372 -47.91 135.38 -106.72
N THR A 373 -48.26 134.16 -107.20
CA THR A 373 -49.05 133.66 -108.38
C THR A 373 -48.26 132.51 -109.03
N ASP A 374 -48.69 131.27 -109.21
CA ASP A 374 -50.03 130.71 -109.45
C ASP A 374 -50.03 129.18 -109.13
N SER A 375 -51.23 128.59 -109.17
CA SER A 375 -51.76 127.29 -108.70
C SER A 375 -51.26 125.98 -109.41
N PRO A 376 -51.80 124.74 -109.20
CA PRO A 376 -51.88 123.86 -108.01
C PRO A 376 -51.63 122.32 -108.29
N THR A 377 -51.90 121.46 -107.28
CA THR A 377 -52.47 120.05 -107.31
C THR A 377 -51.56 118.82 -107.08
N SER A 378 -51.93 117.92 -106.14
CA SER A 378 -52.18 116.46 -106.34
C SER A 378 -52.28 115.60 -105.06
N ASN A 379 -53.30 114.72 -105.04
CA ASN A 379 -53.44 113.33 -104.55
C ASN A 379 -52.14 112.52 -104.24
N LYS A 380 -52.09 111.33 -103.59
CA LYS A 380 -52.91 110.40 -102.76
C LYS A 380 -52.08 109.08 -102.71
N LYS A 381 -52.33 108.18 -101.74
CA LYS A 381 -51.97 106.72 -101.65
C LYS A 381 -50.64 106.41 -100.94
N THR A 382 -50.45 105.31 -100.19
CA THR A 382 -51.21 104.08 -99.84
C THR A 382 -50.49 103.43 -98.66
N SER A 383 -51.20 102.69 -97.80
CA SER A 383 -50.61 101.90 -96.71
C SER A 383 -50.66 100.39 -97.00
N THR A 384 -49.65 99.69 -96.47
CA THR A 384 -49.34 98.26 -96.62
C THR A 384 -49.20 97.66 -95.23
N GLU A 385 -49.63 96.43 -95.00
CA GLU A 385 -49.12 95.64 -93.86
C GLU A 385 -49.26 94.13 -94.08
N MET A 386 -48.21 93.38 -93.74
CA MET A 386 -48.18 91.93 -93.63
C MET A 386 -46.98 91.51 -92.76
N SER A 387 -47.18 90.64 -91.77
CA SER A 387 -46.12 89.85 -91.12
C SER A 387 -46.67 88.66 -90.30
N PRO A 388 -45.96 87.53 -90.22
CA PRO A 388 -45.92 86.61 -89.07
C PRO A 388 -44.47 86.44 -88.53
N GLY A 389 -44.15 86.31 -87.23
CA GLY A 389 -44.45 85.23 -86.25
C GLY A 389 -43.41 84.08 -86.35
N GLN A 390 -42.29 84.08 -85.59
CA GLN A 390 -41.99 83.36 -84.31
C GLN A 390 -42.21 81.82 -84.35
N ASP A 391 -41.44 80.91 -83.73
CA ASP A 391 -40.19 80.88 -82.95
C ASP A 391 -39.75 79.39 -82.83
N ASP A 392 -38.46 79.14 -82.60
CA ASP A 392 -37.89 77.82 -82.28
C ASP A 392 -37.43 77.75 -80.81
N ASN A 393 -37.69 76.58 -80.21
CA ASN A 393 -37.11 75.91 -79.03
C ASN A 393 -37.65 76.19 -77.62
#